data_AF-A0A2M7WC40-F1
#
_entry.id   AF-A0A2M7WC40-F1
#
_cell.length_a   1.000
_cell.length_b   1.000
_cell.length_c   1.000
_cell.angle_alpha   90.00
_cell.angle_beta   90.00
_cell.angle_gamma   90.00
#
_symmetry.space_group_name_H-M   'P 1'
#
loop_
_entity.id
_entity.type
_entity.pdbx_description
1 polymer ?
#
loop_
_entity_poly.entity_id
_entity_poly.type
_entity_poly.pdbx_seq_one_letter_code
_entity_poly.pdbx_strand_id
1 'polypeptide(L)' 'MASATSSKKTADPTMPLEQFCQQLSIRDRRVELVNAFFGEMKRAGVVKDTEAGFDARFTAFCGRPAK' A
#
# COMPACT_ATOMS: atom_id res chain seq x y z
N MET A 1 -0.05 15.46 -28.61
CA MET A 1 -0.66 14.67 -27.52
C MET A 1 0.21 14.85 -26.29
N ALA A 2 -0.15 15.79 -25.41
CA ALA A 2 0.63 16.09 -24.23
C ALA A 2 0.27 15.09 -23.12
N SER A 3 1.23 14.21 -22.81
CA SER A 3 1.25 13.41 -21.59
C SER A 3 1.23 14.36 -20.39
N ALA A 4 0.12 14.41 -19.66
CA ALA A 4 0.06 15.08 -18.37
C ALA A 4 0.43 14.07 -17.27
N THR A 5 1.73 13.80 -17.14
CA THR A 5 2.30 13.40 -15.85
C THR A 5 2.32 14.64 -14.96
N SER A 6 1.37 14.74 -14.03
CA SER A 6 1.42 15.65 -12.88
C SER A 6 1.13 14.81 -11.64
N SER A 7 2.18 14.31 -10.98
CA SER A 7 2.85 14.98 -9.87
C SER A 7 1.94 15.20 -8.66
N LYS A 8 1.92 14.23 -7.76
CA LYS A 8 1.88 14.52 -6.33
C LYS A 8 3.05 13.81 -5.66
N LYS A 9 4.20 14.51 -5.66
CA LYS A 9 5.18 14.36 -4.59
C LYS A 9 4.61 15.08 -3.38
N THR A 10 3.54 14.56 -2.80
CA THR A 10 3.15 14.97 -1.46
C THR A 10 4.16 14.31 -0.54
N ALA A 11 4.74 15.08 0.37
CA ALA A 11 5.28 14.50 1.58
C ALA A 11 4.08 13.84 2.27
N ASP A 12 3.77 12.60 1.90
CA ASP A 12 2.57 11.95 2.39
C ASP A 12 2.74 11.82 3.90
N PRO A 13 1.86 12.45 4.69
CA PRO A 13 1.95 12.34 6.12
C PRO A 13 1.94 10.86 6.46
N THR A 14 2.94 10.40 7.23
CA THR A 14 2.95 9.01 7.70
C THR A 14 1.59 8.66 8.26
N MET A 15 1.01 7.58 7.75
CA MET A 15 -0.31 7.12 8.12
C MET A 15 -0.22 5.72 8.71
N PRO A 16 -1.16 5.35 9.59
CA PRO A 16 -1.17 4.02 10.16
C PRO A 16 -1.54 2.99 9.08
N LEU A 17 -0.98 1.79 9.21
CA LEU A 17 -1.24 0.65 8.33
C LEU A 17 -2.75 0.37 8.17
N GLU A 18 -3.52 0.52 9.25
CA GLU A 18 -4.98 0.34 9.22
C GLU A 18 -5.66 1.33 8.27
N GLN A 19 -5.26 2.61 8.30
CA GLN A 19 -5.79 3.63 7.38
C GLN A 19 -5.42 3.32 5.94
N PHE A 20 -4.17 2.89 5.68
CA PHE A 20 -3.77 2.45 4.34
C PHE A 20 -4.61 1.27 3.85
N CYS A 21 -4.77 0.21 4.66
CA CYS A 21 -5.56 -0.96 4.27
C CYS A 21 -7.05 -0.64 4.09
N GLN A 22 -7.62 0.29 4.85
CA GLN A 22 -8.98 0.78 4.64
C GLN A 22 -9.11 1.50 3.29
N GLN A 23 -8.22 2.45 2.98
CA GLN A 23 -8.18 3.16 1.70
C GLN A 23 -7.96 2.18 0.54
N LEU A 24 -7.06 1.22 0.72
CA LEU A 24 -6.73 0.21 -0.27
C LEU A 24 -7.93 -0.71 -0.54
N SER A 25 -8.67 -1.15 0.48
CA SER A 25 -9.85 -2.00 0.32
C SER A 25 -11.01 -1.34 -0.45
N ILE A 26 -11.04 0.00 -0.50
CA ILE A 26 -12.03 0.74 -1.29
C ILE A 26 -11.69 0.68 -2.79
N ARG A 27 -10.40 0.70 -3.13
CA ARG A 27 -9.90 0.75 -4.52
C ARG A 27 -9.57 -0.64 -5.08
N ASP A 28 -9.01 -1.51 -4.25
CA ASP A 28 -8.61 -2.87 -4.56
C ASP A 28 -9.57 -3.86 -3.87
N ARG A 29 -10.29 -4.64 -4.68
CA ARG A 29 -11.27 -5.61 -4.19
C ARG A 29 -10.65 -6.91 -3.68
N ARG A 30 -9.32 -7.09 -3.76
CA ARG A 30 -8.64 -8.30 -3.31
C ARG A 30 -8.42 -8.22 -1.79
N VAL A 31 -9.51 -8.23 -1.04
CA VAL A 31 -9.53 -8.11 0.42
C VAL A 31 -8.65 -9.16 1.12
N GLU A 32 -8.51 -10.36 0.54
CA GLU A 32 -7.61 -11.39 1.07
C GLU A 32 -6.13 -10.97 0.98
N LEU A 33 -5.71 -10.32 -0.12
CA LEU A 33 -4.35 -9.80 -0.25
C LEU A 33 -4.11 -8.60 0.68
N VAL A 34 -5.11 -7.73 0.82
CA VAL A 34 -5.03 -6.58 1.73
C VAL A 34 -4.87 -7.07 3.18
N ASN A 35 -5.65 -8.07 3.59
CA ASN A 35 -5.52 -8.69 4.91
C ASN A 35 -4.20 -9.44 5.09
N ALA A 36 -3.72 -10.16 4.07
CA ALA A 36 -2.44 -10.84 4.13
C ALA A 36 -1.27 -9.86 4.28
N PHE A 37 -1.29 -8.76 3.53
CA PHE A 37 -0.34 -7.67 3.65
C PHE A 37 -0.39 -6.99 5.02
N PHE A 38 -1.59 -6.75 5.56
CA PHE A 38 -1.77 -6.21 6.91
C PHE A 38 -1.09 -7.10 7.97
N GLY A 39 -1.27 -8.42 7.85
CA GLY A 39 -0.62 -9.40 8.72
C GLY A 39 0.90 -9.42 8.57
N GLU A 40 1.43 -9.38 7.35
CA GLU A 40 2.87 -9.33 7.08
C GLU A 40 3.52 -8.09 7.71
N MET A 41 2.88 -6.93 7.54
CA MET A 41 3.36 -5.66 8.07
C MET A 41 3.33 -5.61 9.60
N LYS A 42 2.28 -6.13 10.23
CA LYS A 42 2.24 -6.30 11.69
C LYS A 42 3.35 -7.21 12.20
N ARG A 43 3.63 -8.32 11.51
CA ARG A 43 4.74 -9.22 11.85
C ARG A 43 6.10 -8.56 11.68
N ALA A 44 6.25 -7.70 10.68
CA ALA A 44 7.46 -6.90 10.45
C ALA A 44 7.60 -5.70 11.41
N GLY A 45 6.61 -5.43 12.27
CA GLY A 45 6.59 -4.27 13.16
C GLY A 45 6.31 -2.93 12.45
N VAL A 46 5.90 -2.97 11.18
CA VAL A 46 5.58 -1.78 10.39
C VAL A 46 4.12 -1.42 10.59
N VAL A 47 3.86 -0.58 11.59
CA VAL A 47 2.51 -0.12 11.95
C VAL A 47 2.16 1.25 11.37
N LYS A 48 3.17 2.01 10.95
CA LYS A 48 3.03 3.35 10.39
C LYS A 48 4.13 3.59 9.36
N ASP A 49 3.74 4.03 8.18
CA ASP A 49 4.65 4.37 7.08
C ASP A 49 3.96 5.43 6.21
N THR A 50 4.65 5.91 5.19
CA THR A 50 4.08 6.76 4.15
C THR A 50 3.20 5.96 3.21
N GLU A 51 2.22 6.61 2.57
CA GLU A 51 1.37 5.96 1.55
C GLU A 51 2.22 5.32 0.45
N ALA A 52 3.20 6.06 -0.10
CA ALA A 52 4.12 5.55 -1.10
C ALA A 52 4.96 4.35 -0.60
N GLY A 53 5.37 4.36 0.66
CA GLY A 53 6.11 3.26 1.28
C GLY A 53 5.27 2.00 1.47
N PHE A 54 3.97 2.15 1.75
CA PHE A 54 3.03 1.05 1.78
C PHE A 54 2.68 0.55 0.38
N ASP A 55 2.43 1.43 -0.59
CA ASP A 55 2.09 1.09 -1.97
C ASP A 55 3.22 0.32 -2.67
N ALA A 56 4.47 0.76 -2.51
CA ALA A 56 5.64 0.05 -3.03
C ALA A 56 5.75 -1.37 -2.47
N ARG A 57 5.50 -1.54 -1.16
CA ARG A 57 5.55 -2.85 -0.51
C ARG A 57 4.35 -3.72 -0.90
N PHE A 58 3.16 -3.14 -1.02
CA PHE A 58 1.97 -3.86 -1.46
C PHE A 58 2.10 -4.34 -2.91
N THR A 59 2.69 -3.52 -3.78
CA THR A 59 3.03 -3.87 -5.16
C THR A 59 4.07 -4.99 -5.21
N ALA A 60 5.13 -4.89 -4.39
CA ALA A 60 6.12 -5.97 -4.26
C ALA A 60 5.52 -7.27 -3.70
N PHE A 61 4.55 -7.15 -2.78
CA PHE A 61 3.80 -8.28 -2.22
C PHE A 61 2.92 -8.95 -3.29
N CYS A 62 2.16 -8.16 -4.06
CA CYS A 62 1.32 -8.65 -5.17
C CYS A 62 2.13 -9.21 -6.34
N GLY A 63 3.34 -8.69 -6.58
CA GLY A 63 4.23 -9.10 -7.66
C GLY A 63 5.03 -10.38 -7.38
N ARG A 64 4.97 -10.92 -6.15
CA ARG A 64 5.57 -12.23 -5.86
C ARG A 64 4.71 -13.31 -6.50
N PRO A 65 5.24 -14.10 -7.45
CA PRO A 65 4.50 -15.25 -7.96
C PRO A 65 4.24 -16.19 -6.79
N ALA A 66 2.98 -16.59 -6.60
CA ALA A 66 2.62 -17.69 -5.71
C ALA A 66 3.43 -18.91 -6.14
N LYS A 67 4.32 -19.37 -5.27
CA LYS A 67 5.23 -20.47 -5.55
C LYS A 67 4.54 -21.81 -5.35
#